data_AF-A0A8H6YP48-F1
#
_entry.id   AF-A0A8H6YP48-F1
#
_cell.length_a   1.000
_cell.length_b   1.000
_cell.length_c   1.000
_cell.angle_alpha   90.00
_cell.angle_beta   90.00
_cell.angle_gamma   90.00
#
_symmetry.space_group_name_H-M   'P 1'
#
loop_
_entity.id
_entity.type
_entity.pdbx_description
1 polymer ?
#
loop_
_entity_poly.entity_id
_entity_poly.type
_entity_poly.pdbx_seq_one_letter_code
_entity_poly.pdbx_strand_id
1 'polypeptide(L)'
;MSLPTFTSATTAEDVAAAFAEQIRGKNVLITGTSINGIGFETAHVLAKYANLVIITGYNSERLRLSEEAIKKEVPTANIRQLVLDLSSLAAVRKAAAEVNAYPEPLHVLIHNAAASGGKFKLTVDGLESQM
;
A
#
# COMPACT_ATOMS: atom_id res chain seq x y z
N MET A 1 -23.26 18.39 0.19
CA MET A 1 -23.67 16.99 0.46
C MET A 1 -23.30 16.67 1.89
N SER A 2 -24.18 16.02 2.67
CA SER A 2 -23.82 15.47 3.98
C SER A 2 -22.87 14.29 3.79
N LEU A 3 -21.84 14.19 4.63
CA LEU A 3 -20.96 13.03 4.64
C LEU A 3 -21.73 11.78 5.11
N PRO A 4 -21.37 10.57 4.64
CA PRO A 4 -21.93 9.33 5.17
C PRO A 4 -21.64 9.19 6.67
N THR A 5 -22.56 8.58 7.41
CA THR A 5 -22.35 8.23 8.81
C THR A 5 -21.74 6.83 8.89
N PHE A 6 -20.62 6.70 9.62
CA PHE A 6 -19.95 5.42 9.85
C PHE A 6 -20.06 4.99 11.31
N THR A 7 -20.00 3.68 11.54
CA THR A 7 -20.05 3.06 12.87
C THR A 7 -18.88 2.11 13.05
N SER A 8 -18.73 1.53 14.24
CA SER A 8 -17.73 0.48 14.49
C SER A 8 -17.94 -0.80 13.67
N ALA A 9 -19.12 -0.99 13.07
CA ALA A 9 -19.43 -2.12 12.19
C ALA A 9 -19.16 -1.82 10.71
N THR A 10 -18.84 -0.57 10.35
CA THR A 10 -18.55 -0.18 8.97
C THR A 10 -17.23 -0.78 8.51
N THR A 11 -17.27 -1.48 7.39
CA THR A 11 -16.09 -2.12 6.78
C THR A 11 -15.30 -1.15 5.91
N ALA A 12 -14.06 -1.51 5.56
CA ALA A 12 -13.27 -0.74 4.61
C ALA A 12 -13.97 -0.68 3.24
N GLU A 13 -14.64 -1.75 2.83
CA GLU A 13 -15.46 -1.82 1.63
C GLU A 13 -16.59 -0.80 1.64
N ASP A 14 -17.34 -0.70 2.75
CA ASP A 14 -18.45 0.25 2.88
C ASP A 14 -17.95 1.69 2.71
N VAL A 15 -16.82 2.02 3.35
CA VAL A 15 -16.22 3.36 3.25
C VAL A 15 -15.73 3.64 1.82
N ALA A 16 -15.05 2.69 1.19
CA ALA A 16 -14.55 2.87 -0.17
C ALA A 16 -15.67 2.98 -1.20
N ALA A 17 -16.75 2.20 -1.05
CA ALA A 17 -17.94 2.32 -1.88
C ALA A 17 -18.59 3.70 -1.74
N ALA A 18 -18.71 4.21 -0.51
CA ALA A 18 -19.27 5.53 -0.24
C ALA A 18 -18.45 6.69 -0.85
N PHE A 19 -17.15 6.49 -1.07
CA PHE A 19 -16.23 7.46 -1.67
C PHE A 19 -15.64 7.00 -3.01
N ALA A 20 -16.32 6.11 -3.73
CA ALA A 20 -15.80 5.50 -4.95
C ALA A 20 -15.42 6.54 -6.01
N GLU A 21 -16.19 7.61 -6.15
CA GLU A 21 -15.91 8.68 -7.12
C GLU A 21 -14.67 9.51 -6.79
N GLN A 22 -14.30 9.61 -5.51
CA GLN A 22 -13.07 10.28 -5.08
C GLN A 22 -11.84 9.39 -5.28
N ILE A 23 -12.01 8.07 -5.23
CA ILE A 23 -10.95 7.07 -5.45
C ILE A 23 -10.74 6.84 -6.95
N ARG A 24 -11.80 6.94 -7.76
CA ARG A 24 -11.77 6.68 -9.20
C ARG A 24 -10.70 7.52 -9.90
N GLY A 25 -9.91 6.88 -10.75
CA GLY A 25 -8.84 7.54 -11.50
C GLY A 25 -7.57 7.84 -10.70
N LYS A 26 -7.53 7.56 -9.39
CA LYS A 26 -6.34 7.80 -8.56
C LYS A 26 -5.32 6.67 -8.70
N ASN A 27 -4.06 7.06 -8.56
CA ASN A 27 -2.92 6.15 -8.45
C ASN A 27 -2.43 6.23 -7.01
N VAL A 28 -2.45 5.10 -6.32
CA VAL A 28 -2.24 5.04 -4.87
C VAL A 28 -1.04 4.15 -4.58
N LEU A 29 -0.08 4.66 -3.81
CA LEU A 29 1.02 3.86 -3.28
C LEU A 29 0.77 3.55 -1.81
N ILE A 30 0.93 2.27 -1.43
CA ILE A 30 0.70 1.81 -0.06
C ILE A 30 1.96 1.14 0.46
N THR A 31 2.44 1.60 1.61
CA THR A 31 3.59 0.97 2.28
C THR A 31 3.16 -0.26 3.07
N GLY A 32 3.87 -1.39 2.92
CA GLY A 32 3.66 -2.58 3.76
C GLY A 32 2.36 -3.32 3.45
N THR A 33 2.28 -3.95 2.29
CA THR A 33 1.06 -4.59 1.76
C THR A 33 1.11 -6.11 1.81
N SER A 34 1.72 -6.69 2.87
CA SER A 34 1.75 -8.14 3.03
C SER A 34 0.36 -8.69 3.34
N ILE A 35 0.03 -9.85 2.77
CA ILE A 35 -1.22 -10.60 2.98
C ILE A 35 -1.61 -10.62 4.47
N ASN A 36 -2.91 -10.49 4.75
CA ASN A 36 -3.53 -10.44 6.07
C ASN A 36 -3.20 -9.17 6.90
N GLY A 37 -2.48 -8.19 6.33
CA GLY A 37 -2.22 -6.90 6.96
C GLY A 37 -3.22 -5.81 6.54
N ILE A 38 -3.25 -4.72 7.31
CA ILE A 38 -4.09 -3.54 7.03
C ILE A 38 -3.76 -2.93 5.65
N GLY A 39 -2.47 -2.86 5.29
CA GLY A 39 -2.05 -2.36 3.98
C GLY A 39 -2.49 -3.25 2.82
N PHE A 40 -2.58 -4.57 3.03
CA PHE A 40 -3.13 -5.49 2.04
C PHE A 40 -4.63 -5.26 1.85
N GLU A 41 -5.39 -5.16 2.94
CA GLU A 41 -6.83 -4.91 2.85
C GLU A 41 -7.11 -3.55 2.20
N THR A 42 -6.34 -2.53 2.57
CA THR A 42 -6.41 -1.21 1.93
C THR A 42 -6.15 -1.29 0.42
N ALA A 43 -5.14 -2.06 -0.01
CA ALA A 43 -4.85 -2.28 -1.42
C ALA A 43 -5.99 -3.03 -2.14
N HIS A 44 -6.50 -4.10 -1.53
CA HIS A 44 -7.60 -4.91 -2.03
C HIS A 44 -8.86 -4.06 -2.28
N VAL A 45 -9.27 -3.27 -1.29
CA VAL A 45 -10.49 -2.45 -1.40
C VAL A 45 -10.31 -1.31 -2.41
N LEU A 46 -9.17 -0.61 -2.38
CA LEU A 46 -8.93 0.48 -3.34
C LEU A 46 -8.77 -0.03 -4.78
N ALA A 47 -8.26 -1.24 -4.98
CA ALA A 47 -8.08 -1.84 -6.31
C ALA A 47 -9.39 -2.04 -7.09
N LYS A 48 -10.55 -2.02 -6.40
CA LYS A 48 -11.89 -2.07 -7.02
C LYS A 48 -12.24 -0.78 -7.78
N TYR A 49 -11.61 0.35 -7.44
CA TYR A 49 -12.01 1.68 -7.93
C TYR A 49 -10.84 2.51 -8.48
N ALA A 50 -9.64 2.37 -7.90
CA ALA A 50 -8.45 3.12 -8.27
C ALA A 50 -7.98 2.75 -9.69
N ASN A 51 -7.29 3.68 -10.35
CA ASN A 51 -6.68 3.42 -11.65
C ASN A 51 -5.43 2.54 -11.55
N LEU A 52 -4.64 2.72 -10.49
CA LEU A 52 -3.44 1.94 -10.21
C LEU A 52 -3.24 1.86 -8.70
N VAL A 53 -2.96 0.66 -8.19
CA VAL A 53 -2.49 0.46 -6.82
C VAL A 53 -1.06 -0.06 -6.85
N ILE A 54 -0.14 0.72 -6.29
CA ILE A 54 1.27 0.37 -6.14
C ILE A 54 1.43 -0.27 -4.76
N ILE A 55 1.67 -1.58 -4.75
CA ILE A 55 1.87 -2.37 -3.54
C ILE A 55 3.37 -2.46 -3.23
N THR A 56 3.75 -2.36 -1.95
CA THR A 56 5.16 -2.30 -1.57
C THR A 56 5.53 -3.15 -0.37
N GLY A 57 6.77 -3.62 -0.38
CA GLY A 57 7.34 -4.49 0.63
C GLY A 57 8.78 -4.87 0.27
N TYR A 58 9.54 -5.36 1.25
CA TYR A 58 10.95 -5.69 1.06
C TYR A 58 11.17 -7.04 0.34
N ASN A 59 10.14 -7.89 0.26
CA ASN A 59 10.22 -9.23 -0.33
C ASN A 59 9.32 -9.30 -1.58
N SER A 60 9.92 -9.47 -2.75
CA SER A 60 9.22 -9.53 -4.04
C SER A 60 8.27 -10.71 -4.15
N GLU A 61 8.60 -11.87 -3.58
CA GLU A 61 7.72 -13.04 -3.62
C GLU A 61 6.46 -12.80 -2.79
N ARG A 62 6.58 -12.16 -1.62
CA ARG A 62 5.40 -11.78 -0.82
C ARG A 62 4.54 -10.74 -1.54
N LEU A 63 5.15 -9.84 -2.32
CA LEU A 63 4.40 -8.91 -3.17
C LEU A 63 3.66 -9.62 -4.29
N ARG A 64 4.30 -10.58 -4.96
CA ARG A 64 3.68 -11.42 -5.97
C ARG A 64 2.44 -12.14 -5.44
N LEU A 65 2.56 -12.78 -4.26
CA LEU A 65 1.43 -13.44 -3.62
C LEU A 65 0.31 -12.45 -3.25
N SER A 66 0.66 -11.22 -2.83
CA SER A 66 -0.31 -10.18 -2.49
C SER A 66 -1.08 -9.71 -3.74
N GLU A 67 -0.38 -9.49 -4.86
CA GLU A 67 -0.99 -9.17 -6.15
C GLU A 67 -1.93 -10.30 -6.61
N GLU A 68 -1.49 -11.56 -6.54
CA GLU A 68 -2.31 -12.71 -6.93
C GLU A 68 -3.59 -12.82 -6.10
N ALA A 69 -3.48 -12.65 -4.78
CA ALA A 69 -4.63 -12.67 -3.89
C ALA A 69 -5.63 -11.53 -4.20
N ILE A 70 -5.14 -10.32 -4.46
CA ILE A 70 -6.00 -9.19 -4.86
C ILE A 70 -6.67 -9.47 -6.21
N LYS A 71 -5.91 -9.92 -7.23
CA LYS A 71 -6.44 -10.18 -8.57
C LYS A 71 -7.41 -11.35 -8.62
N LYS A 72 -7.32 -12.30 -7.69
CA LYS A 72 -8.30 -13.38 -7.56
C LYS A 72 -9.70 -12.85 -7.24
N GLU A 73 -9.80 -11.86 -6.35
CA GLU A 73 -11.07 -11.26 -5.94
C GLU A 73 -11.46 -10.06 -6.83
N VAL A 74 -10.47 -9.37 -7.41
CA VAL A 74 -10.65 -8.20 -8.28
C VAL A 74 -9.87 -8.42 -9.59
N PRO A 75 -10.38 -9.22 -10.55
CA PRO A 75 -9.63 -9.57 -11.77
C PRO A 75 -9.23 -8.39 -12.65
N THR A 76 -9.92 -7.26 -12.54
CA THR A 76 -9.64 -6.02 -13.28
C THR A 76 -8.63 -5.12 -12.56
N ALA A 77 -8.14 -5.51 -11.39
CA ALA A 77 -7.22 -4.69 -10.61
C ALA A 77 -5.90 -4.44 -11.37
N ASN A 78 -5.58 -3.17 -11.57
CA ASN A 78 -4.29 -2.73 -12.07
C ASN A 78 -3.34 -2.54 -10.89
N ILE A 79 -2.46 -3.52 -10.68
CA ILE A 79 -1.50 -3.56 -9.56
C ILE A 79 -0.09 -3.43 -10.12
N ARG A 80 0.74 -2.61 -9.46
CA ARG A 80 2.19 -2.58 -9.68
C ARG A 80 2.92 -2.89 -8.40
N GLN A 81 3.91 -3.78 -8.47
CA GLN A 81 4.80 -4.06 -7.35
C GLN A 81 5.94 -3.06 -7.31
N LEU A 82 6.33 -2.64 -6.11
CA LEU A 82 7.54 -1.86 -5.88
C LEU A 82 8.26 -2.40 -4.65
N VAL A 83 9.48 -2.90 -4.85
CA VAL A 83 10.31 -3.38 -3.74
C VAL A 83 10.80 -2.19 -2.93
N LEU A 84 10.47 -2.18 -1.64
CA LEU A 84 10.77 -1.10 -0.72
C LEU A 84 11.13 -1.67 0.65
N ASP A 85 12.38 -1.46 1.05
CA ASP A 85 12.86 -1.70 2.40
C ASP A 85 12.99 -0.35 3.14
N LEU A 86 12.08 -0.10 4.07
CA LEU A 86 12.07 1.12 4.88
C LEU A 86 13.17 1.18 5.93
N SER A 87 13.91 0.08 6.14
CA SER A 87 15.05 0.03 7.04
C SER A 87 16.36 0.54 6.41
N SER A 88 16.32 0.94 5.13
CA SER A 88 17.44 1.54 4.43
C SER A 88 17.03 2.82 3.71
N LEU A 89 17.59 3.97 4.10
CA LEU A 89 17.35 5.25 3.45
C LEU A 89 17.84 5.28 1.99
N ALA A 90 18.88 4.49 1.68
CA ALA A 90 19.32 4.28 0.31
C ALA A 90 18.26 3.53 -0.52
N ALA A 91 17.65 2.48 0.03
CA ALA A 91 16.56 1.74 -0.63
C ALA A 91 15.32 2.63 -0.83
N VAL A 92 14.97 3.45 0.16
CA VAL A 92 13.88 4.44 0.06
C VAL A 92 14.12 5.42 -1.09
N ARG A 93 15.33 6.00 -1.19
CA ARG A 93 15.68 6.92 -2.27
C ARG A 93 15.63 6.25 -3.65
N LYS A 94 16.07 4.99 -3.75
CA LYS A 94 15.99 4.20 -4.98
C LYS A 94 14.53 3.99 -5.41
N ALA A 95 13.67 3.55 -4.48
CA ALA A 95 12.26 3.35 -4.76
C ALA A 95 11.54 4.65 -5.14
N ALA A 96 11.87 5.77 -4.49
CA ALA A 96 11.34 7.08 -4.84
C ALA A 96 11.78 7.52 -6.25
N ALA A 97 13.03 7.29 -6.63
CA ALA A 97 13.51 7.56 -7.99
C ALA A 97 12.78 6.72 -9.04
N GLU A 98 12.49 5.46 -8.73
CA GLU A 98 11.69 4.58 -9.60
C GLU A 98 10.26 5.12 -9.77
N VAL A 99 9.59 5.47 -8.67
CA VAL A 99 8.23 6.04 -8.70
C VAL A 99 8.19 7.36 -9.48
N ASN A 100 9.18 8.23 -9.31
CA ASN A 100 9.28 9.50 -10.04
C ASN A 100 9.53 9.32 -11.54
N ALA A 101 10.03 8.15 -11.96
CA ALA A 101 10.23 7.81 -13.37
C ALA A 101 9.00 7.18 -14.02
N TYR A 102 7.95 6.86 -13.25
CA TYR A 102 6.72 6.31 -13.80
C TYR A 102 5.99 7.34 -14.69
N PRO A 103 5.33 6.89 -15.78
CA PRO A 103 4.64 7.79 -16.69
C PRO A 103 3.36 8.37 -16.09
N GLU A 104 2.78 7.71 -15.09
CA GLU A 104 1.57 8.18 -14.42
C GLU A 104 1.88 8.92 -13.11
N PRO A 105 1.11 9.98 -12.76
CA PRO A 105 1.33 10.72 -11.53
C PRO A 105 0.94 9.91 -10.30
N LEU A 106 1.67 10.08 -9.20
CA LEU A 106 1.24 9.57 -7.89
C LEU A 106 0.26 10.56 -7.25
N HIS A 107 -0.94 10.09 -6.91
CA HIS A 107 -1.98 10.95 -6.33
C HIS A 107 -2.07 10.83 -4.80
N VAL A 108 -1.85 9.63 -4.28
CA VAL A 108 -2.02 9.32 -2.85
C VAL A 108 -0.88 8.42 -2.39
N LEU A 109 -0.28 8.75 -1.25
CA LEU A 109 0.71 7.94 -0.55
C LEU A 109 0.17 7.57 0.82
N ILE A 110 0.05 6.26 1.09
CA ILE A 110 -0.40 5.72 2.38
C ILE A 110 0.80 5.14 3.13
N HIS A 111 1.23 5.87 4.16
CA HIS A 111 2.25 5.42 5.12
C HIS A 111 1.65 4.43 6.13
N ASN A 112 1.45 3.19 5.72
CA ASN A 112 0.90 2.10 6.54
C ASN A 112 1.98 1.20 7.17
N ALA A 113 3.12 1.01 6.50
CA ALA A 113 4.13 0.07 6.99
C ALA A 113 4.62 0.45 8.40
N ALA A 114 4.55 -0.51 9.32
CA ALA A 114 5.04 -0.36 10.68
C ALA A 114 5.62 -1.70 11.14
N ALA A 115 6.51 -1.62 12.12
CA ALA A 115 7.04 -2.78 12.82
C ALA A 115 7.20 -2.42 14.31
N SER A 116 6.98 -3.41 15.17
CA SER A 116 7.08 -3.26 16.62
C SER A 116 7.46 -4.60 17.25
N GLY A 117 8.08 -4.55 18.44
CA GLY A 117 8.42 -5.73 19.23
C GLY A 117 9.81 -6.32 18.98
N GLY A 118 10.65 -5.65 18.18
CA GLY A 118 12.04 -6.02 17.97
C GLY A 118 12.92 -5.85 19.21
N LYS A 119 14.01 -6.62 19.29
CA LYS A 119 15.12 -6.30 20.21
C LYS A 119 15.91 -5.12 19.63
N PHE A 120 16.54 -4.33 20.50
CA PHE A 120 17.41 -3.23 20.07
C PHE A 120 18.42 -3.73 19.02
N LYS A 121 18.37 -3.11 17.85
CA LYS A 121 19.31 -3.30 16.75
C LYS A 121 19.36 -2.00 15.94
N LEU A 122 20.47 -1.79 15.25
CA LEU A 122 20.60 -0.66 14.35
C LEU A 122 20.23 -1.07 12.92
N THR A 123 19.62 -0.16 12.19
CA THR A 123 19.49 -0.24 10.74
C THR A 123 20.85 -0.07 10.06
N VAL A 124 20.91 -0.29 8.75
CA VAL A 124 22.12 -0.06 7.95
C VAL A 124 22.59 1.40 7.97
N ASP A 125 21.70 2.34 8.29
CA ASP A 125 21.98 3.76 8.42
C ASP A 125 22.31 4.19 9.87
N GLY A 126 22.44 3.24 10.80
CA GLY A 126 22.79 3.52 12.19
C GLY A 126 21.63 4.05 13.05
N LEU A 127 20.37 3.88 12.62
CA LEU A 127 19.18 4.27 13.38
C LEU A 127 18.64 3.09 14.19
N GLU A 128 17.97 3.35 15.31
CA GLU A 128 17.29 2.28 16.05
C GLU A 128 16.16 1.65 15.21
N SER A 129 16.12 0.32 15.20
CA SER A 129 15.05 -0.44 14.55
C SER A 129 14.11 -1.07 15.58
N GLN A 130 12.81 -0.86 15.38
CA GLN A 130 11.73 -1.52 16.13
C GLN A 130 11.21 -2.80 15.46
N MET A 131 11.87 -3.25 14.38
CA MET A 131 11.55 -4.48 13.64
C MET A 131 12.04 -5.74 14.34
#